data_AF-A0A4R4UT29-F1
#
_entry.id   AF-A0A4R4UT29-F1
#
_cell.length_a   1.000
_cell.length_b   1.000
_cell.length_c   1.000
_cell.angle_alpha   90.00
_cell.angle_beta   90.00
_cell.angle_gamma   90.00
#
_symmetry.space_group_name_H-M   'P 1'
#
loop_
_entity.id
_entity.type
_entity.pdbx_description
1 polymer ?
#
loop_
_entity_poly.entity_id
_entity_poly.type
_entity_poly.pdbx_seq_one_letter_code
_entity_poly.pdbx_strand_id
1 'polypeptide(L)'
;MAESRRRRPIDLVLLALGPVLAAAYAAANHAAIRAAVRAQITGPEWEGGPAGAGEMTALGADTWRLTWWTALFVGVVAVAYVVIGVLLRRRGRGRTLLLVLSGVLIVPYALAFLVALINPVRLLAGLYDSPDFASGVPGWQAGTAFIVLAAGLAQTAGLAMAASTGRRVARAGERSTA
;
A
#
# COMPACT_ATOMS: atom_id res chain seq x y z
N MET A 1 -30.25 -18.47 4.29
CA MET A 1 -29.43 -17.90 5.39
C MET A 1 -27.91 -18.18 5.26
N ALA A 2 -27.48 -19.33 4.73
CA ALA A 2 -26.04 -19.69 4.60
C ALA A 2 -25.18 -18.70 3.78
N GLU A 3 -25.75 -18.08 2.75
CA GLU A 3 -25.01 -17.20 1.84
C GLU A 3 -24.62 -15.84 2.47
N SER A 4 -25.40 -15.38 3.45
CA SER A 4 -25.10 -14.15 4.21
C SER A 4 -23.93 -14.29 5.17
N ARG A 5 -23.67 -15.52 5.66
CA ARG A 5 -22.60 -15.81 6.63
C ARG A 5 -21.23 -15.91 5.96
N ARG A 6 -21.16 -16.41 4.72
CA ARG A 6 -19.91 -16.52 3.92
C ARG A 6 -19.40 -15.19 3.36
N ARG A 7 -20.27 -14.21 3.08
CA ARG A 7 -19.85 -12.90 2.54
C ARG A 7 -19.18 -12.01 3.60
N ARG A 8 -19.58 -12.13 4.88
CA ARG A 8 -19.01 -11.37 6.00
C ARG A 8 -17.48 -11.45 6.15
N PRO A 9 -16.84 -12.65 6.14
CA PRO A 9 -15.40 -12.77 6.28
C PRO A 9 -14.65 -12.25 5.04
N ILE A 10 -15.13 -12.52 3.83
CA ILE A 10 -14.48 -12.11 2.58
C ILE A 10 -14.33 -10.57 2.51
N ASP A 11 -15.39 -9.84 2.86
CA ASP A 11 -15.35 -8.37 2.82
C ASP A 11 -14.36 -7.79 3.85
N LEU A 12 -14.18 -8.44 5.00
CA LEU A 12 -13.20 -8.01 6.02
C LEU A 12 -11.77 -8.33 5.59
N VAL A 13 -11.56 -9.49 4.98
CA VAL A 13 -10.27 -9.91 4.42
C VAL A 13 -9.82 -8.91 3.36
N LEU A 14 -10.71 -8.49 2.45
CA LEU A 14 -10.39 -7.51 1.41
C LEU A 14 -10.04 -6.13 1.96
N LEU A 15 -10.71 -5.70 3.04
CA LEU A 15 -10.38 -4.45 3.72
C LEU A 15 -9.02 -4.55 4.44
N ALA A 16 -8.76 -5.66 5.13
CA ALA A 16 -7.51 -5.93 5.85
C ALA A 16 -6.32 -6.20 4.92
N LEU A 17 -6.57 -6.53 3.65
CA LEU A 17 -5.53 -6.75 2.65
C LEU A 17 -4.68 -5.48 2.42
N GLY A 18 -5.27 -4.28 2.53
CA GLY A 18 -4.57 -3.02 2.28
C GLY A 18 -3.33 -2.81 3.17
N PRO A 19 -3.48 -2.82 4.51
CA PRO A 19 -2.34 -2.71 5.42
C PRO A 19 -1.30 -3.83 5.23
N VAL A 20 -1.75 -5.06 4.99
CA VAL A 20 -0.87 -6.22 4.77
C VAL A 20 -0.04 -6.02 3.50
N LEU A 21 -0.65 -5.56 2.41
CA LEU A 21 0.03 -5.31 1.15
C LEU A 21 0.96 -4.08 1.23
N ALA A 22 0.62 -3.06 2.02
CA ALA A 22 1.55 -1.96 2.31
C ALA A 22 2.81 -2.45 3.04
N ALA A 23 2.66 -3.35 4.01
CA ALA A 23 3.79 -3.98 4.69
C ALA A 23 4.60 -4.87 3.72
N ALA A 24 3.93 -5.63 2.85
CA ALA A 24 4.59 -6.44 1.82
C ALA A 24 5.39 -5.57 0.83
N TYR A 25 4.84 -4.42 0.43
CA TYR A 25 5.53 -3.45 -0.42
C TYR A 25 6.81 -2.92 0.25
N ALA A 26 6.74 -2.55 1.54
CA ALA A 26 7.91 -2.11 2.29
C ALA A 26 8.97 -3.21 2.41
N ALA A 27 8.57 -4.44 2.74
CA ALA A 27 9.48 -5.57 2.88
C ALA A 27 10.19 -5.92 1.57
N ALA A 28 9.45 -5.95 0.45
CA ALA A 28 9.99 -6.23 -0.86
C ALA A 28 11.00 -5.16 -1.30
N ASN A 29 10.68 -3.87 -1.09
CA ASN A 29 11.60 -2.78 -1.44
C ASN A 29 12.81 -2.72 -0.49
N HIS A 30 12.68 -3.09 0.79
CA HIS A 30 13.84 -3.21 1.69
C HIS A 30 14.86 -4.23 1.18
N ALA A 31 14.37 -5.39 0.72
CA ALA A 31 15.22 -6.43 0.15
C ALA A 31 15.91 -5.97 -1.14
N ALA A 32 15.18 -5.26 -2.02
CA ALA A 32 15.73 -4.69 -3.24
C ALA A 32 16.82 -3.64 -2.96
N ILE A 33 16.58 -2.73 -2.01
CA ILE A 33 17.57 -1.71 -1.62
C ILE A 33 18.80 -2.35 -1.02
N ARG A 34 18.66 -3.40 -0.19
CA ARG A 34 19.82 -4.14 0.32
C ARG A 34 20.63 -4.81 -0.78
N ALA A 35 19.98 -5.34 -1.82
CA ALA A 35 20.68 -5.90 -2.98
C ALA A 35 21.43 -4.82 -3.75
N ALA A 36 20.80 -3.66 -3.98
CA ALA A 36 21.42 -2.51 -4.66
C ALA A 36 22.61 -1.94 -3.87
N VAL A 37 22.47 -1.79 -2.55
CA VAL A 37 23.57 -1.37 -1.65
C VAL A 37 24.73 -2.36 -1.73
N ARG A 38 24.45 -3.67 -1.74
CA ARG A 38 25.51 -4.69 -1.87
C ARG A 38 26.25 -4.59 -3.19
N ALA A 39 25.54 -4.38 -4.30
CA ALA A 39 26.16 -4.20 -5.60
C ALA A 39 27.04 -2.95 -5.64
N GLN A 40 26.56 -1.83 -5.07
CA GLN A 40 27.30 -0.57 -4.98
C GLN A 40 28.63 -0.73 -4.22
N ILE A 41 28.64 -1.38 -3.05
CA ILE A 41 29.87 -1.55 -2.24
C ILE A 41 30.87 -2.56 -2.84
N THR A 42 30.42 -3.41 -3.76
CA THR A 42 31.29 -4.35 -4.50
C THR A 42 31.68 -3.83 -5.88
N GLY A 43 31.17 -2.66 -6.26
CA GLY A 43 31.37 -2.05 -7.56
C GLY A 43 32.76 -1.44 -7.73
N PRO A 44 33.26 -1.35 -8.96
CA PRO A 44 34.57 -0.80 -9.26
C PRO A 44 34.68 0.71 -8.93
N GLU A 45 33.57 1.44 -8.89
CA GLU A 45 33.52 2.87 -8.59
C GLU A 45 33.35 3.18 -7.09
N TRP A 46 33.43 2.17 -6.23
CA TRP A 46 33.24 2.37 -4.79
C TRP A 46 34.47 3.03 -4.13
N GLU A 47 34.35 4.31 -3.82
CA GLU A 47 35.39 5.12 -3.14
C GLU A 47 35.31 5.07 -1.61
N GLY A 48 34.25 4.48 -1.03
CA GLY A 48 34.03 4.43 0.42
C GLY A 48 34.73 3.26 1.14
N GLY A 49 34.81 3.33 2.46
CA GLY A 49 35.15 2.16 3.28
C GLY A 49 34.05 1.08 3.22
N PRO A 50 34.33 -0.19 3.55
CA PRO A 50 33.30 -1.21 3.64
C PRO A 50 32.26 -0.79 4.69
N ALA A 51 30.99 -0.70 4.29
CA ALA A 51 29.91 -0.40 5.22
C ALA A 51 29.85 -1.48 6.32
N GLY A 52 29.64 -1.07 7.58
CA GLY A 52 29.48 -2.00 8.69
C GLY A 52 28.30 -2.96 8.44
N ALA A 53 28.33 -4.13 9.07
CA ALA A 53 27.28 -5.13 8.90
C ALA A 53 25.90 -4.56 9.31
N GLY A 54 25.08 -4.18 8.32
CA GLY A 54 23.76 -3.58 8.52
C GLY A 54 23.68 -2.08 8.24
N GLU A 55 24.80 -1.41 8.00
CA GLU A 55 24.84 -0.01 7.59
C GLU A 55 24.54 0.11 6.09
N MET A 56 23.69 1.06 5.73
CA MET A 56 23.38 1.40 4.33
C MET A 56 24.29 2.54 3.87
N THR A 57 24.60 2.59 2.57
CA THR A 57 25.16 3.80 1.95
C THR A 57 24.18 4.97 2.12
N ALA A 58 24.65 6.22 2.00
CA ALA A 58 23.78 7.40 2.07
C ALA A 58 22.61 7.28 1.07
N LEU A 59 22.90 6.88 -0.17
CA LEU A 59 21.91 6.58 -1.20
C LEU A 59 20.92 5.48 -0.77
N GLY A 60 21.41 4.38 -0.18
CA GLY A 60 20.55 3.31 0.34
C GLY A 60 19.63 3.78 1.47
N ALA A 61 20.15 4.59 2.39
CA ALA A 61 19.39 5.13 3.52
C ALA A 61 18.32 6.13 3.06
N ASP A 62 18.63 7.02 2.14
CA ASP A 62 17.68 7.98 1.56
C ASP A 62 16.57 7.26 0.78
N THR A 63 16.95 6.26 -0.02
CA THR A 63 16.00 5.43 -0.78
C THR A 63 15.08 4.63 0.17
N TRP A 64 15.64 4.06 1.24
CA TRP A 64 14.85 3.35 2.25
C TRP A 64 13.90 4.30 2.98
N ARG A 65 14.37 5.48 3.38
CA ARG A 65 13.57 6.49 4.06
C ARG A 65 12.38 6.94 3.20
N LEU A 66 12.60 7.20 1.90
CA LEU A 66 11.52 7.56 0.97
C LEU A 66 10.49 6.43 0.80
N THR A 67 10.98 5.20 0.64
CA THR A 67 10.13 4.00 0.52
C THR A 67 9.31 3.80 1.80
N TRP A 68 9.94 3.94 2.96
CA TRP A 68 9.31 3.79 4.27
C TRP A 68 8.20 4.82 4.49
N TRP A 69 8.47 6.10 4.18
CA TRP A 69 7.45 7.15 4.26
C TRP A 69 6.27 6.89 3.32
N THR A 70 6.54 6.41 2.11
CA THR A 70 5.49 6.05 1.15
C THR A 70 4.64 4.90 1.67
N ALA A 71 5.26 3.83 2.16
CA ALA A 71 4.57 2.68 2.71
C ALA A 71 3.75 3.04 3.97
N LEU A 72 4.31 3.88 4.85
CA LEU A 72 3.62 4.37 6.04
C LEU A 72 2.38 5.17 5.66
N PHE A 73 2.51 6.11 4.73
CA PHE A 73 1.40 6.92 4.24
C PHE A 73 0.29 6.05 3.65
N VAL A 74 0.63 5.12 2.75
CA VAL A 74 -0.33 4.15 2.18
C VAL A 74 -0.97 3.30 3.28
N GLY A 75 -0.21 2.85 4.26
CA GLY A 75 -0.69 2.08 5.40
C GLY A 75 -1.73 2.85 6.23
N VAL A 76 -1.47 4.13 6.52
CA VAL A 76 -2.41 5.00 7.25
C VAL A 76 -3.71 5.19 6.47
N VAL A 77 -3.62 5.49 5.16
CA VAL A 77 -4.79 5.62 4.29
C VAL A 77 -5.57 4.30 4.23
N ALA A 78 -4.87 3.17 4.14
CA ALA A 78 -5.47 1.85 4.13
C ALA A 78 -6.21 1.54 5.45
N VAL A 79 -5.66 1.93 6.60
CA VAL A 79 -6.32 1.80 7.91
C VAL A 79 -7.57 2.68 7.97
N ALA A 80 -7.52 3.92 7.46
CA ALA A 80 -8.69 4.78 7.37
C ALA A 80 -9.82 4.12 6.55
N TYR A 81 -9.49 3.48 5.44
CA TYR A 81 -10.46 2.71 4.65
C TYR A 81 -11.08 1.52 5.41
N VAL A 82 -10.27 0.79 6.19
CA VAL A 82 -10.79 -0.27 7.08
C VAL A 82 -11.82 0.30 8.05
N VAL A 83 -11.49 1.40 8.73
CA VAL A 83 -12.38 2.05 9.70
C VAL A 83 -13.68 2.52 9.03
N ILE A 84 -13.59 3.19 7.88
CA ILE A 84 -14.75 3.64 7.11
C ILE A 84 -15.62 2.43 6.70
N GLY A 85 -14.99 1.36 6.19
CA GLY A 85 -15.69 0.14 5.79
C GLY A 85 -16.44 -0.52 6.94
N VAL A 86 -15.86 -0.54 8.14
CA VAL A 86 -16.52 -1.05 9.37
C VAL A 86 -17.67 -0.13 9.79
N LEU A 87 -17.48 1.18 9.76
CA LEU A 87 -18.52 2.15 10.12
C LEU A 87 -19.69 2.15 9.14
N LEU A 88 -19.45 2.01 7.83
CA LEU A 88 -20.50 1.90 6.81
C LEU A 88 -21.41 0.68 7.00
N ARG A 89 -20.95 -0.36 7.70
CA ARG A 89 -21.76 -1.53 8.07
C ARG A 89 -22.67 -1.24 9.26
N ARG A 90 -22.33 -0.28 10.12
CA ARG A 90 -23.16 0.12 11.26
C ARG A 90 -24.23 1.11 10.74
N ARG A 91 -25.51 0.83 11.00
CA ARG A 91 -26.64 1.66 10.54
C ARG A 91 -26.66 2.97 11.35
N GLY A 92 -26.10 4.06 10.80
CA GLY A 92 -25.99 5.35 11.50
C GLY A 92 -26.09 6.59 10.61
N ARG A 93 -26.43 7.74 11.21
CA ARG A 93 -26.34 9.08 10.60
C ARG A 93 -24.88 9.38 10.22
N GLY A 94 -24.64 10.00 9.05
CA GLY A 94 -23.29 10.35 8.57
C GLY A 94 -22.73 9.49 7.43
N ARG A 95 -23.52 8.55 6.90
CA ARG A 95 -23.10 7.64 5.82
C ARG A 95 -22.65 8.34 4.53
N THR A 96 -23.30 9.45 4.16
CA THR A 96 -22.91 10.26 3.00
C THR A 96 -21.51 10.87 3.19
N LEU A 97 -21.22 11.36 4.40
CA LEU A 97 -19.93 11.94 4.74
C LEU A 97 -18.81 10.89 4.68
N LEU A 98 -19.08 9.67 5.15
CA LEU A 98 -18.16 8.53 5.01
C LEU A 98 -17.88 8.17 3.55
N LEU A 99 -18.87 8.25 2.66
CA LEU A 99 -18.69 7.99 1.23
C LEU A 99 -17.86 9.10 0.56
N VAL A 100 -18.14 10.38 0.87
CA VAL A 100 -17.35 11.51 0.37
C VAL A 100 -15.90 11.40 0.84
N LEU A 101 -15.68 11.12 2.12
CA LEU A 101 -14.34 10.94 2.68
C LEU A 101 -13.62 9.77 2.00
N SER A 102 -14.31 8.66 1.74
CA SER A 102 -13.75 7.52 1.01
C SER A 102 -13.37 7.85 -0.43
N GLY A 103 -14.13 8.73 -1.10
CA GLY A 103 -13.80 9.24 -2.43
C GLY A 103 -12.58 10.15 -2.39
N VAL A 104 -12.48 11.04 -1.39
CA VAL A 104 -11.31 11.91 -1.22
C VAL A 104 -10.04 11.10 -0.94
N LEU A 105 -10.13 10.04 -0.13
CA LEU A 105 -9.01 9.15 0.20
C LEU A 105 -8.47 8.35 -1.01
N ILE A 106 -9.19 8.31 -2.15
CA ILE A 106 -8.71 7.59 -3.34
C ILE A 106 -7.55 8.37 -3.98
N VAL A 107 -7.58 9.70 -3.89
CA VAL A 107 -6.59 10.60 -4.49
C VAL A 107 -5.21 10.37 -3.90
N PRO A 108 -5.00 10.40 -2.57
CA PRO A 108 -3.69 10.10 -1.99
C PRO A 108 -3.24 8.65 -2.25
N TYR A 109 -4.17 7.70 -2.37
CA TYR A 109 -3.85 6.31 -2.73
C TYR A 109 -3.31 6.19 -4.17
N ALA A 110 -4.00 6.84 -5.12
CA ALA A 110 -3.60 6.90 -6.51
C ALA A 110 -2.26 7.63 -6.68
N LEU A 111 -2.03 8.71 -5.90
CA LEU A 111 -0.77 9.42 -5.90
C LEU A 111 0.39 8.52 -5.44
N ALA A 112 0.20 7.75 -4.36
CA ALA A 112 1.22 6.83 -3.89
C ALA A 112 1.53 5.70 -4.89
N PHE A 113 0.50 5.21 -5.59
CA PHE A 113 0.68 4.27 -6.70
C PHE A 113 1.48 4.90 -7.86
N LEU A 114 1.19 6.15 -8.23
CA LEU A 114 1.92 6.88 -9.26
C LEU A 114 3.41 7.06 -8.87
N VAL A 115 3.67 7.42 -7.61
CA VAL A 115 5.04 7.50 -7.08
C VAL A 115 5.75 6.15 -7.16
N ALA A 116 5.07 5.05 -6.79
CA ALA A 116 5.64 3.71 -6.90
C ALA A 116 5.95 3.32 -8.36
N LEU A 117 5.10 3.72 -9.32
CA LEU A 117 5.31 3.50 -10.75
C LEU A 117 6.54 4.22 -11.32
N ILE A 118 6.82 5.44 -10.83
CA ILE A 118 8.00 6.22 -11.25
C ILE A 118 9.31 5.53 -10.82
N ASN A 119 9.24 4.51 -9.95
CA ASN A 119 10.37 3.75 -9.44
C ASN A 119 11.41 4.67 -8.78
N PRO A 120 11.12 5.16 -7.55
CA PRO A 120 11.96 6.14 -6.86
C PRO A 120 13.40 5.65 -6.66
N VAL A 121 13.60 4.32 -6.57
CA VAL A 121 14.92 3.70 -6.45
C VAL A 121 15.78 3.99 -7.66
N ARG A 122 15.24 3.83 -8.88
CA ARG A 122 15.98 4.11 -10.12
C ARG A 122 16.17 5.61 -10.33
N LEU A 123 15.17 6.41 -9.98
CA LEU A 123 15.25 7.87 -10.08
C LEU A 123 16.36 8.43 -9.17
N LEU A 124 16.43 7.98 -7.92
CA LEU A 124 17.50 8.36 -6.98
C LEU A 124 18.87 7.87 -7.43
N ALA A 125 18.97 6.65 -7.95
CA ALA A 125 20.23 6.12 -8.48
C ALA A 125 20.78 6.97 -9.64
N GLY A 126 19.89 7.46 -10.52
CA GLY A 126 20.27 8.39 -11.59
C GLY A 126 20.64 9.79 -11.09
N LEU A 127 19.96 10.30 -10.06
CA LEU A 127 20.31 11.59 -9.45
C LEU A 127 21.67 11.57 -8.74
N TYR A 128 22.04 10.44 -8.14
CA TYR A 128 23.33 10.25 -7.46
C TYR A 128 24.44 9.75 -8.40
N ASP A 129 24.16 9.62 -9.70
CA ASP A 129 25.09 9.10 -10.73
C ASP A 129 25.80 7.81 -10.29
N SER A 130 25.05 6.86 -9.72
CA SER A 130 25.60 5.61 -9.17
C SER A 130 25.14 4.40 -10.00
N PRO A 131 25.86 4.06 -11.10
CA PRO A 131 25.48 2.97 -12.00
C PRO A 131 25.52 1.60 -11.33
N ASP A 132 26.44 1.39 -10.39
CA ASP A 132 26.57 0.13 -9.63
C ASP A 132 25.39 -0.12 -8.70
N PHE A 133 24.80 0.93 -8.13
CA PHE A 133 23.57 0.80 -7.36
C PHE A 133 22.38 0.44 -8.26
N ALA A 134 22.26 1.11 -9.41
CA ALA A 134 21.18 0.87 -10.37
C ALA A 134 21.21 -0.55 -10.95
N SER A 135 22.41 -1.07 -11.25
CA SER A 135 22.60 -2.43 -11.77
C SER A 135 22.28 -3.51 -10.73
N GLY A 136 22.46 -3.20 -9.44
CA GLY A 136 22.11 -4.07 -8.33
C GLY A 136 20.62 -4.14 -7.99
N VAL A 137 19.78 -3.27 -8.57
CA VAL A 137 18.33 -3.29 -8.34
C VAL A 137 17.72 -4.52 -9.01
N PRO A 138 17.07 -5.43 -8.27
CA PRO A 138 16.47 -6.62 -8.87
C PRO A 138 15.36 -6.25 -9.87
N GLY A 139 15.31 -6.94 -11.01
CA GLY A 139 14.34 -6.66 -12.08
C GLY A 139 12.87 -6.76 -11.65
N TRP A 140 12.57 -7.57 -10.62
CA TRP A 140 11.22 -7.69 -10.06
C TRP A 140 10.78 -6.47 -9.22
N GLN A 141 11.70 -5.58 -8.82
CA GLN A 141 11.39 -4.45 -7.95
C GLN A 141 10.37 -3.50 -8.60
N ALA A 142 10.43 -3.31 -9.91
CA ALA A 142 9.44 -2.52 -10.65
C ALA A 142 8.02 -3.10 -10.51
N GLY A 143 7.91 -4.42 -10.31
CA GLY A 143 6.65 -5.11 -10.08
C GLY A 143 6.00 -4.79 -8.72
N THR A 144 6.74 -4.24 -7.76
CA THR A 144 6.19 -3.91 -6.43
C THR A 144 5.14 -2.80 -6.48
N ALA A 145 5.13 -1.96 -7.51
CA ALA A 145 4.04 -0.99 -7.72
C ALA A 145 2.67 -1.67 -7.84
N PHE A 146 2.60 -2.88 -8.42
CA PHE A 146 1.36 -3.63 -8.54
C PHE A 146 0.84 -4.15 -7.20
N ILE A 147 1.69 -4.26 -6.17
CA ILE A 147 1.26 -4.59 -4.81
C ILE A 147 0.37 -3.46 -4.26
N VAL A 148 0.78 -2.21 -4.47
CA VAL A 148 0.00 -1.02 -4.06
C VAL A 148 -1.29 -0.94 -4.87
N LEU A 149 -1.25 -1.23 -6.18
CA LEU A 149 -2.47 -1.28 -6.99
C LEU A 149 -3.45 -2.34 -6.49
N ALA A 150 -2.97 -3.56 -6.27
CA ALA A 150 -3.78 -4.67 -5.76
C ALA A 150 -4.40 -4.33 -4.41
N ALA A 151 -3.66 -3.62 -3.54
CA ALA A 151 -4.15 -3.13 -2.27
C ALA A 151 -5.32 -2.14 -2.44
N GLY A 152 -5.19 -1.17 -3.34
CA GLY A 152 -6.25 -0.21 -3.65
C GLY A 152 -7.49 -0.88 -4.23
N LEU A 153 -7.31 -1.83 -5.14
CA LEU A 153 -8.41 -2.60 -5.74
C LEU A 153 -9.14 -3.46 -4.70
N ALA A 154 -8.40 -4.16 -3.83
CA ALA A 154 -8.99 -4.97 -2.78
C ALA A 154 -9.82 -4.12 -1.80
N GLN A 155 -9.30 -2.95 -1.40
CA GLN A 155 -10.00 -2.08 -0.46
C GLN A 155 -11.22 -1.38 -1.08
N THR A 156 -11.14 -0.94 -2.34
CA THR A 156 -12.30 -0.35 -3.04
C THR A 156 -13.42 -1.38 -3.22
N ALA A 157 -13.08 -2.61 -3.60
CA ALA A 157 -14.04 -3.72 -3.66
C ALA A 157 -14.66 -4.02 -2.29
N GLY A 158 -13.84 -4.09 -1.24
CA GLY A 158 -14.29 -4.30 0.14
C GLY A 158 -15.23 -3.20 0.64
N LEU A 159 -14.96 -1.93 0.32
CA LEU A 159 -15.84 -0.80 0.64
C LEU A 159 -17.16 -0.85 -0.12
N ALA A 160 -17.13 -1.14 -1.43
CA ALA A 160 -18.34 -1.26 -2.24
C ALA A 160 -19.28 -2.36 -1.70
N MET A 161 -18.71 -3.50 -1.32
CA MET A 161 -19.46 -4.60 -0.72
C MET A 161 -20.02 -4.24 0.66
N ALA A 162 -19.22 -3.61 1.53
CA ALA A 162 -19.68 -3.11 2.83
C ALA A 162 -20.84 -2.10 2.70
N ALA A 163 -20.73 -1.17 1.74
CA ALA A 163 -21.78 -0.19 1.46
C ALA A 163 -23.07 -0.85 0.95
N SER A 164 -22.97 -1.88 0.11
CA SER A 164 -24.12 -2.62 -0.42
C SER A 164 -24.85 -3.43 0.66
N THR A 165 -24.10 -4.05 1.58
CA THR A 165 -24.66 -4.84 2.69
C THR A 165 -25.48 -3.98 3.63
N GLY A 166 -25.00 -2.77 3.96
CA GLY A 166 -25.77 -1.82 4.78
C GLY A 166 -27.10 -1.39 4.14
N ARG A 167 -27.19 -1.34 2.79
CA ARG A 167 -28.45 -1.03 2.08
C ARG A 167 -29.46 -2.17 2.14
N ARG A 168 -28.99 -3.42 2.01
CA ARG A 168 -29.88 -4.61 2.04
C ARG A 168 -30.50 -4.83 3.42
N VAL A 169 -29.71 -4.67 4.48
CA VAL A 169 -30.20 -4.80 5.86
C VAL A 169 -31.22 -3.72 6.21
N ALA A 170 -31.01 -2.47 5.74
CA ALA A 170 -31.95 -1.38 5.96
C ALA A 170 -33.33 -1.66 5.34
N ARG A 171 -33.36 -2.12 4.08
CA ARG A 171 -34.60 -2.49 3.38
C ARG A 171 -35.32 -3.70 3.98
N ALA A 172 -34.57 -4.66 4.52
CA ALA A 172 -35.15 -5.83 5.19
C ALA A 172 -35.82 -5.46 6.52
N GLY A 173 -35.25 -4.51 7.28
CA GLY A 173 -35.86 -4.01 8.52
C GLY A 173 -37.12 -3.18 8.29
N GLU A 174 -37.19 -2.43 7.19
CA GLU A 174 -38.40 -1.68 6.78
C GLU A 174 -39.54 -2.63 6.38
N ARG A 175 -39.26 -3.74 5.71
CA ARG A 175 -40.28 -4.75 5.34
C ARG A 175 -40.79 -5.60 6.51
N SER A 176 -40.08 -5.66 7.63
CA SER A 176 -40.51 -6.39 8.83
C SER A 176 -41.34 -5.53 9.80
N THR A 177 -41.42 -4.23 9.54
CA THR A 177 -42.14 -3.24 10.37
C THR A 177 -43.37 -2.66 9.66
N ALA A 178 -43.59 -3.06 8.42
CA ALA A 178 -44.81 -2.82 7.64
C ALA A 178 -45.64 -4.10 7.61
#